data_AF-A0A652YJJ1-F1
#
_entry.id   AF-A0A652YJJ1-F1
#
_cell.length_a   1.000
_cell.length_b   1.000
_cell.length_c   1.000
_cell.angle_alpha   90.00
_cell.angle_beta   90.00
_cell.angle_gamma   90.00
#
_symmetry.space_group_name_H-M   'P 1'
#
loop_
_entity.id
_entity.type
_entity.pdbx_description
1 polymer ?
#
loop_
_entity_poly.entity_id
_entity_poly.type
_entity_poly.pdbx_seq_one_letter_code
_entity_poly.pdbx_strand_id
1 'polypeptide(L)'
;PEGMRERRRRALADRFVGVSAAEDGMARILGSIPAEQARAFDGRLRELAMSLCRHDSRTYEQRRADALGALVSGSTVLVCDCDRADCPQDRSGMIIIRRPLVHVVMHESTVAGSDTPGSDEPAHLDGYGVISAEHARDIAKDADVREVRVPADAEPEPAPAPASALVYRPGAALDTWLRVSEGSCQWPHCDVPAWNCDLDHNDPFNHTNPAKGGKTVASNLSAFCRNHHRLKHSGKWQLAPNPDRSVTLTSQTGHCYRTRAAGLLAGMQEPPPPEGGTRRRTRLENKAARIRSERKHRRVKIQTGRRRMRNANAAKPSRSPHPDSMCPESAHLANTSTTATTHHRSEQTHRSRDRTCADAYPFVSGTNHHAARTR
;
A
#
# COMPACT_ATOMS: atom_id res chain seq x y z
N PRO A 1 -21.43 -10.81 11.24
CA PRO A 1 -20.56 -10.97 12.44
C PRO A 1 -20.02 -12.40 12.61
N GLU A 2 -20.90 -13.37 12.83
CA GLU A 2 -20.60 -14.77 13.17
C GLU A 2 -19.52 -15.46 12.31
N GLY A 3 -19.62 -15.37 10.98
CA GLY A 3 -18.63 -15.97 10.08
C GLY A 3 -17.20 -15.41 10.21
N MET A 4 -17.00 -14.28 10.89
CA MET A 4 -15.66 -13.80 11.29
C MET A 4 -15.19 -14.49 12.58
N ARG A 5 -16.08 -14.69 13.56
CA ARG A 5 -15.80 -15.39 14.83
C ARG A 5 -15.29 -16.81 14.56
N GLU A 6 -16.00 -17.56 13.70
CA GLU A 6 -15.58 -18.91 13.30
C GLU A 6 -14.25 -18.94 12.53
N ARG A 7 -14.01 -17.98 11.62
CA ARG A 7 -12.69 -17.87 10.97
C ARG A 7 -11.57 -17.58 11.96
N ARG A 8 -11.79 -16.72 12.95
CA ARG A 8 -10.81 -16.45 14.01
C ARG A 8 -10.57 -17.68 14.88
N ARG A 9 -11.63 -18.37 15.32
CA ARG A 9 -11.52 -19.64 16.07
C ARG A 9 -10.65 -20.67 15.34
N ARG A 10 -10.86 -20.83 14.03
CA ARG A 10 -10.08 -21.74 13.19
C ARG A 10 -8.63 -21.27 13.02
N ALA A 11 -8.40 -20.01 12.69
CA ALA A 11 -7.05 -19.45 12.57
C ALA A 11 -6.25 -19.47 13.90
N LEU A 12 -6.93 -19.47 15.05
CA LEU A 12 -6.31 -19.68 16.36
C LEU A 12 -5.96 -21.15 16.61
N ALA A 13 -6.73 -22.12 16.09
CA ALA A 13 -6.39 -23.53 16.14
C ALA A 13 -5.22 -23.86 15.19
N ASP A 14 -5.29 -23.36 13.96
CA ASP A 14 -4.30 -23.54 12.88
C ASP A 14 -3.03 -22.68 13.06
N ARG A 15 -2.81 -22.10 14.25
CA ARG A 15 -1.66 -21.20 14.52
C ARG A 15 -0.35 -21.99 14.52
N PHE A 16 0.68 -21.46 13.87
CA PHE A 16 1.97 -22.14 13.73
C PHE A 16 3.13 -21.15 13.55
N VAL A 17 4.34 -21.62 13.86
CA VAL A 17 5.61 -21.00 13.44
C VAL A 17 6.48 -22.10 12.87
N GLY A 18 6.99 -21.90 11.66
CA GLY A 18 7.90 -22.81 10.97
C GLY A 18 9.25 -22.14 10.70
N VAL A 19 10.31 -22.94 10.76
CA VAL A 19 11.66 -22.54 10.37
C VAL A 19 12.14 -23.48 9.27
N SER A 20 12.66 -22.94 8.17
CA SER A 20 13.24 -23.72 7.07
C SER A 20 14.62 -23.18 6.70
N ALA A 21 15.53 -24.06 6.27
CA ALA A 21 16.81 -23.63 5.72
C ALA A 21 16.63 -22.76 4.46
N ALA A 22 17.64 -21.96 4.17
CA ALA A 22 17.85 -21.25 2.91
C ALA A 22 19.30 -21.41 2.46
N GLU A 23 19.65 -20.76 1.36
CA GLU A 23 21.03 -20.70 0.84
C GLU A 23 21.92 -19.83 1.74
N ASP A 24 23.24 -19.83 1.49
CA ASP A 24 24.25 -18.99 2.16
C ASP A 24 24.29 -19.07 3.70
N GLY A 25 23.84 -20.19 4.28
CA GLY A 25 23.78 -20.40 5.73
C GLY A 25 22.60 -19.71 6.42
N MET A 26 21.67 -19.14 5.66
CA MET A 26 20.51 -18.42 6.17
C MET A 26 19.34 -19.36 6.48
N ALA A 27 18.35 -18.85 7.21
CA ALA A 27 17.09 -19.53 7.48
C ALA A 27 15.90 -18.60 7.27
N ARG A 28 14.74 -19.17 6.95
CA ARG A 28 13.46 -18.46 6.82
C ARG A 28 12.56 -18.84 7.99
N ILE A 29 12.07 -17.84 8.69
CA ILE A 29 11.06 -17.98 9.75
C ILE A 29 9.74 -17.44 9.19
N LEU A 30 8.67 -18.22 9.28
CA LEU A 30 7.33 -17.82 8.84
C LEU A 30 6.27 -18.43 9.75
N GLY A 31 5.12 -17.79 9.89
CA GLY A 31 4.07 -18.30 10.78
C GLY A 31 2.77 -17.52 10.71
N SER A 32 1.76 -18.08 11.37
CA SER A 32 0.45 -17.47 11.61
C SER A 32 0.19 -17.53 13.12
N ILE A 33 0.14 -16.36 13.76
CA ILE A 33 -0.06 -16.20 15.21
C ILE A 33 -1.16 -15.15 15.46
N PRO A 34 -1.74 -15.05 16.67
CA PRO A 34 -2.77 -14.07 16.98
C PRO A 34 -2.31 -12.64 16.66
N ALA A 35 -3.22 -11.81 16.13
CA ALA A 35 -2.88 -10.51 15.55
C ALA A 35 -2.19 -9.58 16.54
N GLU A 36 -2.72 -9.49 17.77
CA GLU A 36 -2.16 -8.74 18.89
C GLU A 36 -0.75 -9.20 19.27
N GLN A 37 -0.46 -10.51 19.19
CA GLN A 37 0.88 -11.06 19.43
C GLN A 37 1.85 -10.70 18.29
N ALA A 38 1.39 -10.71 17.05
CA ALA A 38 2.18 -10.25 15.90
C ALA A 38 2.48 -8.75 15.95
N ARG A 39 1.51 -7.91 16.37
CA ARG A 39 1.72 -6.47 16.58
C ARG A 39 2.70 -6.19 17.74
N ALA A 40 2.56 -6.92 18.85
CA ALA A 40 3.49 -6.84 19.97
C ALA A 40 4.94 -7.22 19.58
N PHE A 41 5.10 -8.30 18.83
CA PHE A 41 6.40 -8.77 18.32
C PHE A 41 7.05 -7.76 17.36
N ASP A 42 6.31 -7.28 16.35
CA ASP A 42 6.80 -6.27 15.40
C ASP A 42 7.17 -4.94 16.11
N GLY A 43 6.34 -4.50 17.06
CA GLY A 43 6.62 -3.35 17.90
C GLY A 43 7.93 -3.48 18.69
N ARG A 44 8.22 -4.67 19.24
CA ARG A 44 9.46 -4.93 19.98
C ARG A 44 10.69 -5.00 19.08
N LEU A 45 10.60 -5.63 17.89
CA LEU A 45 11.68 -5.58 16.89
C LEU A 45 11.99 -4.15 16.46
N ARG A 46 10.94 -3.33 16.26
CA ARG A 46 11.06 -1.92 15.92
C ARG A 46 11.68 -1.09 17.04
N GLU A 47 11.28 -1.29 18.30
CA GLU A 47 11.86 -0.60 19.47
C GLU A 47 13.38 -0.82 19.54
N LEU A 48 13.82 -2.09 19.38
CA LEU A 48 15.24 -2.45 19.38
C LEU A 48 15.97 -1.84 18.17
N ALA A 49 15.46 -2.01 16.96
CA ALA A 49 16.07 -1.48 15.74
C ALA A 49 16.15 0.07 15.72
N MET A 50 15.26 0.77 16.42
CA MET A 50 15.25 2.23 16.56
C MET A 50 16.00 2.78 17.78
N SER A 51 16.45 1.91 18.71
CA SER A 51 17.23 2.32 19.89
C SER A 51 18.68 2.70 19.56
N LEU A 52 19.17 2.30 18.38
CA LEU A 52 20.55 2.45 17.93
C LEU A 52 20.89 3.87 17.46
N CYS A 53 22.19 4.23 17.49
CA CYS A 53 22.62 5.56 17.10
C CYS A 53 22.61 5.79 15.57
N ARG A 54 22.74 7.06 15.15
CA ARG A 54 22.72 7.45 13.72
C ARG A 54 23.95 7.02 12.92
N HIS A 55 25.03 6.60 13.58
CA HIS A 55 26.27 6.14 12.96
C HIS A 55 26.39 4.61 12.94
N ASP A 56 25.37 3.90 13.43
CA ASP A 56 25.27 2.44 13.31
C ASP A 56 25.21 2.07 11.83
N SER A 57 26.04 1.13 11.37
CA SER A 57 26.30 0.87 9.95
C SER A 57 25.16 0.14 9.25
N ARG A 58 24.43 -0.67 10.01
CA ARG A 58 23.36 -1.57 9.52
C ARG A 58 22.15 -0.80 9.00
N THR A 59 21.49 -1.36 7.99
CA THR A 59 20.15 -0.96 7.57
C THR A 59 19.09 -1.28 8.63
N TYR A 60 17.92 -0.64 8.58
CA TYR A 60 16.81 -0.90 9.51
C TYR A 60 16.37 -2.38 9.50
N GLU A 61 16.33 -3.02 8.33
CA GLU A 61 16.02 -4.45 8.19
C GLU A 61 17.08 -5.38 8.78
N GLN A 62 18.38 -5.06 8.63
CA GLN A 62 19.45 -5.79 9.35
C GLN A 62 19.30 -5.63 10.87
N ARG A 63 19.07 -4.40 11.36
CA ARG A 63 18.83 -4.16 12.80
C ARG A 63 17.60 -4.92 13.33
N ARG A 64 16.57 -5.15 12.49
CA ARG A 64 15.40 -5.98 12.86
C ARG A 64 15.71 -7.47 12.87
N ALA A 65 16.58 -7.96 11.98
CA ALA A 65 17.08 -9.34 12.04
C ALA A 65 17.93 -9.56 13.31
N ASP A 66 18.85 -8.64 13.61
CA ASP A 66 19.68 -8.68 14.81
C ASP A 66 18.85 -8.54 16.09
N ALA A 67 17.79 -7.71 16.08
CA ALA A 67 16.82 -7.61 17.17
C ALA A 67 16.08 -8.93 17.42
N LEU A 68 15.80 -9.73 16.39
CA LEU A 68 15.24 -11.07 16.56
C LEU A 68 16.26 -12.02 17.20
N GLY A 69 17.51 -12.00 16.76
CA GLY A 69 18.60 -12.74 17.40
C GLY A 69 18.76 -12.38 18.88
N ALA A 70 18.77 -11.07 19.18
CA ALA A 70 18.84 -10.56 20.55
C ALA A 70 17.70 -11.09 21.43
N LEU A 71 16.45 -11.06 20.94
CA LEU A 71 15.29 -11.59 21.67
C LEU A 71 15.37 -13.12 21.90
N VAL A 72 15.85 -13.87 20.91
CA VAL A 72 16.03 -15.33 21.03
C VAL A 72 17.11 -15.67 22.06
N SER A 73 18.22 -14.93 22.10
CA SER A 73 19.26 -15.06 23.12
C SER A 73 18.90 -14.44 24.48
N GLY A 74 17.65 -14.00 24.69
CA GLY A 74 17.18 -13.41 25.95
C GLY A 74 17.67 -11.98 26.24
N SER A 75 18.37 -11.34 25.29
CA SER A 75 18.75 -9.94 25.42
C SER A 75 17.54 -9.01 25.27
N THR A 76 17.53 -7.94 26.06
CA THR A 76 16.51 -6.89 26.01
C THR A 76 17.01 -5.59 25.38
N VAL A 77 18.23 -5.61 24.83
CA VAL A 77 18.90 -4.50 24.13
C VAL A 77 19.60 -5.00 22.87
N LEU A 78 19.78 -4.10 21.90
CA LEU A 78 20.60 -4.31 20.72
C LEU A 78 21.83 -3.42 20.83
N VAL A 79 23.04 -4.00 20.72
CA VAL A 79 24.31 -3.26 20.82
C VAL A 79 24.58 -2.54 19.50
N CYS A 80 25.18 -1.34 19.59
CA CYS A 80 25.44 -0.46 18.46
C CYS A 80 26.83 -0.71 17.86
N ASP A 81 26.93 -0.87 16.54
CA ASP A 81 28.15 -1.26 15.80
C ASP A 81 29.03 -0.07 15.37
N CYS A 82 28.84 1.09 16.00
CA CYS A 82 29.46 2.34 15.56
C CYS A 82 30.87 2.62 16.11
N ASP A 83 31.46 1.67 16.84
CA ASP A 83 32.80 1.69 17.46
C ASP A 83 33.18 2.94 18.28
N ARG A 84 32.19 3.73 18.70
CA ARG A 84 32.38 4.96 19.48
C ARG A 84 32.29 4.70 20.98
N ALA A 85 33.41 4.92 21.67
CA ALA A 85 33.48 4.91 23.14
C ALA A 85 32.57 5.96 23.82
N ASP A 86 32.10 6.98 23.09
CA ASP A 86 31.18 8.01 23.57
C ASP A 86 29.74 7.83 23.03
N CYS A 87 29.37 6.63 22.56
CA CYS A 87 28.06 6.41 21.92
C CYS A 87 26.90 6.73 22.89
N PRO A 88 26.05 7.75 22.59
CA PRO A 88 24.95 8.16 23.48
C PRO A 88 23.74 7.22 23.42
N GLN A 89 23.89 6.07 22.76
CA GLN A 89 22.94 4.96 22.74
C GLN A 89 23.66 3.62 22.98
N ASP A 90 24.87 3.62 23.56
CA ASP A 90 25.36 2.40 24.19
C ASP A 90 24.43 2.04 25.35
N ARG A 91 24.01 0.78 25.36
CA ARG A 91 23.13 0.17 26.37
C ARG A 91 23.66 -1.20 26.78
N SER A 92 24.95 -1.47 26.53
CA SER A 92 25.63 -2.68 26.93
C SER A 92 25.45 -2.93 28.44
N GLY A 93 24.93 -4.12 28.80
CA GLY A 93 24.59 -4.46 30.17
C GLY A 93 23.27 -3.90 30.72
N MET A 94 22.55 -3.04 30.00
CA MET A 94 21.21 -2.61 30.44
C MET A 94 20.16 -3.70 30.20
N ILE A 95 19.30 -3.94 31.19
CA ILE A 95 18.10 -4.77 31.04
C ILE A 95 16.88 -3.85 30.92
N ILE A 96 16.21 -3.87 29.77
CA ILE A 96 15.00 -3.08 29.50
C ILE A 96 13.77 -3.99 29.55
N ILE A 97 13.20 -4.14 30.75
CA ILE A 97 11.92 -4.81 30.94
C ILE A 97 10.79 -3.85 30.53
N ARG A 98 10.31 -3.99 29.29
CA ARG A 98 9.10 -3.31 28.79
C ARG A 98 8.20 -4.33 28.11
N ARG A 99 6.90 -4.29 28.45
CA ARG A 99 5.88 -4.99 27.67
C ARG A 99 5.64 -4.20 26.38
N PRO A 100 5.69 -4.83 25.19
CA PRO A 100 5.32 -4.14 23.96
C PRO A 100 3.86 -3.71 24.02
N LEU A 101 3.59 -2.44 23.73
CA LEU A 101 2.24 -1.88 23.75
C LEU A 101 1.52 -2.17 22.42
N VAL A 102 0.24 -2.50 22.54
CA VAL A 102 -0.66 -2.75 21.42
C VAL A 102 -1.92 -1.94 21.65
N HIS A 103 -2.28 -1.07 20.69
CA HIS A 103 -3.42 -0.18 20.83
C HIS A 103 -4.63 -0.77 20.11
N VAL A 104 -5.76 -0.86 20.82
CA VAL A 104 -7.07 -1.21 20.25
C VAL A 104 -8.03 -0.06 20.52
N VAL A 105 -8.68 0.43 19.46
CA VAL A 105 -9.72 1.45 19.51
C VAL A 105 -11.06 0.76 19.32
N MET A 106 -12.03 0.99 20.20
CA MET A 106 -13.38 0.45 20.10
C MET A 106 -14.39 1.43 20.71
N HIS A 107 -15.68 1.24 20.42
CA HIS A 107 -16.74 2.04 21.04
C HIS A 107 -17.01 1.59 22.48
N GLU A 108 -17.57 2.47 23.31
CA GLU A 108 -17.92 2.13 24.70
C GLU A 108 -18.95 0.99 24.77
N SER A 109 -19.91 0.97 23.85
CA SER A 109 -20.81 -0.15 23.54
C SER A 109 -20.07 -1.47 23.35
N THR A 110 -18.98 -1.47 22.56
CA THR A 110 -18.12 -2.64 22.32
C THR A 110 -17.48 -3.14 23.63
N VAL A 111 -17.09 -2.24 24.54
CA VAL A 111 -16.54 -2.62 25.86
C VAL A 111 -17.64 -3.16 26.77
N ALA A 112 -18.77 -2.46 26.87
CA ALA A 112 -19.87 -2.77 27.79
C ALA A 112 -20.50 -4.15 27.55
N GLY A 113 -20.49 -4.64 26.31
CA GLY A 113 -20.88 -6.01 25.98
C GLY A 113 -22.37 -6.18 25.65
N SER A 114 -22.78 -7.45 25.50
CA SER A 114 -23.94 -7.93 24.71
C SER A 114 -25.27 -7.23 24.95
N ASP A 115 -25.45 -6.69 26.14
CA ASP A 115 -26.75 -6.24 26.63
C ASP A 115 -27.00 -4.76 26.29
N THR A 116 -26.02 -4.10 25.63
CA THR A 116 -26.11 -2.72 25.12
C THR A 116 -26.31 -2.68 23.60
N PRO A 117 -27.13 -1.73 23.07
CA PRO A 117 -27.13 -1.41 21.64
C PRO A 117 -25.74 -0.98 21.16
N GLY A 118 -25.36 -1.38 19.95
CA GLY A 118 -24.01 -1.14 19.42
C GLY A 118 -22.93 -2.12 19.92
N SER A 119 -23.23 -3.03 20.85
CA SER A 119 -22.21 -3.93 21.45
C SER A 119 -21.50 -4.90 20.50
N ASP A 120 -21.98 -5.08 19.27
CA ASP A 120 -21.29 -5.83 18.21
C ASP A 120 -20.59 -4.95 17.17
N GLU A 121 -20.46 -3.64 17.44
CA GLU A 121 -19.65 -2.69 16.67
C GLU A 121 -18.17 -3.11 16.66
N PRO A 122 -17.50 -3.03 15.49
CA PRO A 122 -16.13 -3.51 15.35
C PRO A 122 -15.13 -2.57 16.04
N ALA A 123 -13.93 -3.09 16.26
CA ALA A 123 -12.79 -2.34 16.78
C ALA A 123 -11.67 -2.24 15.73
N HIS A 124 -10.69 -1.37 15.97
CA HIS A 124 -9.48 -1.23 15.17
C HIS A 124 -8.24 -1.53 16.00
N LEU A 125 -7.43 -2.49 15.56
CA LEU A 125 -6.15 -2.89 16.14
C LEU A 125 -5.00 -2.21 15.37
N ASP A 126 -4.16 -1.44 16.06
CA ASP A 126 -3.10 -0.62 15.44
C ASP A 126 -2.15 -1.43 14.56
N GLY A 127 -2.05 -1.05 13.28
CA GLY A 127 -1.22 -1.74 12.29
C GLY A 127 -1.70 -3.15 11.89
N TYR A 128 -2.94 -3.51 12.23
CA TYR A 128 -3.64 -4.68 11.70
C TYR A 128 -4.94 -4.29 10.98
N GLY A 129 -5.66 -3.30 11.49
CA GLY A 129 -6.96 -2.88 10.99
C GLY A 129 -8.13 -3.45 11.80
N VAL A 130 -9.25 -3.70 11.13
CA VAL A 130 -10.54 -3.97 11.78
C VAL A 130 -10.63 -5.39 12.37
N ILE A 131 -11.07 -5.50 13.62
CA ILE A 131 -11.34 -6.76 14.35
C ILE A 131 -12.79 -6.81 14.87
N SER A 132 -13.28 -7.99 15.29
CA SER A 132 -14.61 -8.11 15.89
C SER A 132 -14.68 -7.49 17.30
N ALA A 133 -15.89 -7.09 17.69
CA ALA A 133 -16.24 -6.75 19.07
C ALA A 133 -15.79 -7.81 20.09
N GLU A 134 -15.97 -9.10 19.75
CA GLU A 134 -15.51 -10.24 20.55
C GLU A 134 -13.98 -10.28 20.69
N HIS A 135 -13.22 -10.05 19.62
CA HIS A 135 -11.75 -9.99 19.66
C HIS A 135 -11.27 -8.77 20.46
N ALA A 136 -11.95 -7.64 20.32
CA ALA A 136 -11.68 -6.44 21.11
C ALA A 136 -11.90 -6.69 22.61
N ARG A 137 -13.03 -7.33 22.98
CA ARG A 137 -13.32 -7.75 24.36
C ARG A 137 -12.37 -8.82 24.88
N ASP A 138 -11.87 -9.72 24.04
CA ASP A 138 -10.84 -10.68 24.44
C ASP A 138 -9.54 -9.97 24.86
N ILE A 139 -9.10 -8.98 24.06
CA ILE A 139 -7.89 -8.19 24.39
C ILE A 139 -8.14 -7.31 25.63
N ALA A 140 -9.35 -6.76 25.77
CA ALA A 140 -9.71 -5.87 26.88
C ALA A 140 -9.68 -6.54 28.27
N LYS A 141 -9.77 -7.87 28.35
CA LYS A 141 -9.71 -8.63 29.62
C LYS A 141 -8.38 -8.43 30.37
N ASP A 142 -7.29 -8.28 29.63
CA ASP A 142 -5.91 -8.22 30.15
C ASP A 142 -5.25 -6.83 29.91
N ALA A 143 -6.04 -5.78 29.64
CA ALA A 143 -5.53 -4.49 29.18
C ALA A 143 -6.03 -3.27 29.98
N ASP A 144 -5.19 -2.22 30.04
CA ASP A 144 -5.53 -0.89 30.55
C ASP A 144 -6.56 -0.20 29.63
N VAL A 145 -7.86 -0.44 29.84
CA VAL A 145 -8.93 0.30 29.14
C VAL A 145 -8.95 1.76 29.61
N ARG A 146 -8.98 2.71 28.67
CA ARG A 146 -9.03 4.16 28.95
C ARG A 146 -9.98 4.87 28.00
N GLU A 147 -10.79 5.78 28.53
CA GLU A 147 -11.64 6.67 27.77
C GLU A 147 -10.79 7.66 26.94
N VAL A 148 -11.07 7.77 25.64
CA VAL A 148 -10.39 8.72 24.75
C VAL A 148 -11.30 9.92 24.49
N ARG A 149 -11.15 10.96 25.32
CA ARG A 149 -11.92 12.20 25.18
C ARG A 149 -11.50 13.01 23.97
N VAL A 150 -12.46 13.71 23.36
CA VAL A 150 -12.21 14.76 22.37
C VAL A 150 -11.53 15.94 23.09
N PRO A 151 -10.39 16.47 22.60
CA PRO A 151 -9.76 17.67 23.14
C PRO A 151 -10.69 18.89 22.98
N ALA A 152 -10.72 19.78 23.97
CA ALA A 152 -11.55 21.00 23.89
C ALA A 152 -11.14 21.94 22.73
N ASP A 153 -9.89 21.84 22.26
CA ASP A 153 -9.35 22.54 21.08
C ASP A 153 -9.63 21.82 19.74
N ALA A 154 -10.37 20.70 19.76
CA ALA A 154 -10.95 20.06 18.59
C ALA A 154 -12.42 20.45 18.34
N GLU A 155 -13.08 21.08 19.32
CA GLU A 155 -14.44 21.60 19.17
C GLU A 155 -14.47 22.93 18.37
N PRO A 156 -15.59 23.33 17.75
CA PRO A 156 -15.60 24.45 16.80
C PRO A 156 -15.46 25.87 17.39
N GLU A 157 -15.58 26.05 18.71
CA GLU A 157 -15.60 27.38 19.33
C GLU A 157 -14.23 27.88 19.84
N PRO A 158 -13.92 29.18 19.68
CA PRO A 158 -12.64 29.74 20.06
C PRO A 158 -12.53 30.02 21.56
N ALA A 159 -12.46 28.96 22.36
CA ALA A 159 -11.86 29.07 23.69
C ALA A 159 -10.42 29.64 23.54
N PRO A 160 -9.98 30.59 24.40
CA PRO A 160 -8.62 31.13 24.30
C PRO A 160 -7.61 29.99 24.45
N ALA A 161 -6.75 29.83 23.45
CA ALA A 161 -5.89 28.65 23.32
C ALA A 161 -5.12 28.38 24.63
N PRO A 162 -5.28 27.19 25.24
CA PRO A 162 -4.77 26.91 26.58
C PRO A 162 -3.24 27.00 26.62
N ALA A 163 -2.65 27.20 27.80
CA ALA A 163 -1.20 27.34 27.94
C ALA A 163 -0.40 26.15 27.34
N SER A 164 -0.99 24.95 27.30
CA SER A 164 -0.46 23.77 26.60
C SER A 164 -0.28 23.96 25.09
N ALA A 165 -1.12 24.78 24.44
CA ALA A 165 -1.01 25.10 23.01
C ALA A 165 0.23 25.95 22.67
N LEU A 166 0.90 26.51 23.68
CA LEU A 166 2.17 27.24 23.58
C LEU A 166 3.39 26.39 23.96
N VAL A 167 3.22 25.07 24.15
CA VAL A 167 4.30 24.11 24.44
C VAL A 167 4.49 23.19 23.24
N TYR A 168 5.73 22.98 22.79
CA TYR A 168 6.01 22.23 21.56
C TYR A 168 5.48 20.78 21.55
N ARG A 169 5.57 20.06 22.67
CA ARG A 169 5.07 18.68 22.77
C ARG A 169 3.60 18.67 23.20
N PRO A 170 2.71 17.94 22.50
CA PRO A 170 1.32 17.79 22.94
C PRO A 170 1.22 17.01 24.27
N GLY A 171 0.17 17.31 25.04
CA GLY A 171 -0.18 16.52 26.21
C GLY A 171 -0.78 15.16 25.84
N ALA A 172 -0.71 14.19 26.76
CA ALA A 172 -1.05 12.79 26.49
C ALA A 172 -2.48 12.56 25.94
N ALA A 173 -3.46 13.39 26.33
CA ALA A 173 -4.83 13.31 25.80
C ALA A 173 -4.90 13.68 24.32
N LEU A 174 -4.28 14.80 23.93
CA LEU A 174 -4.19 15.26 22.54
C LEU A 174 -3.36 14.29 21.69
N ASP A 175 -2.22 13.83 22.20
CA ASP A 175 -1.36 12.82 21.56
C ASP A 175 -2.12 11.51 21.28
N THR A 176 -2.90 11.02 22.26
CA THR A 176 -3.75 9.84 22.11
C THR A 176 -4.86 10.06 21.09
N TRP A 177 -5.63 11.17 21.20
CA TRP A 177 -6.76 11.45 20.31
C TRP A 177 -6.33 11.62 18.85
N LEU A 178 -5.22 12.31 18.59
CA LEU A 178 -4.67 12.46 17.23
C LEU A 178 -4.36 11.09 16.61
N ARG A 179 -3.71 10.19 17.36
CA ARG A 179 -3.37 8.84 16.86
C ARG A 179 -4.59 7.95 16.67
N VAL A 180 -5.55 8.00 17.59
CA VAL A 180 -6.82 7.24 17.54
C VAL A 180 -7.68 7.66 16.35
N SER A 181 -7.75 8.96 16.06
CA SER A 181 -8.57 9.51 14.99
C SER A 181 -7.95 9.36 13.60
N GLU A 182 -6.64 9.49 13.47
CA GLU A 182 -5.95 9.35 12.17
C GLU A 182 -5.66 7.89 11.82
N GLY A 183 -5.25 7.06 12.79
CA GLY A 183 -4.97 5.63 12.66
C GLY A 183 -3.70 5.28 11.87
N SER A 184 -3.38 6.02 10.81
CA SER A 184 -2.12 5.89 10.06
C SER A 184 -1.50 7.26 9.72
N CYS A 185 -0.34 7.23 9.10
CA CYS A 185 0.35 8.40 8.55
C CYS A 185 -0.53 9.17 7.54
N GLN A 186 -0.62 10.49 7.68
CA GLN A 186 -1.29 11.43 6.77
C GLN A 186 -0.52 11.65 5.45
N TRP A 187 0.08 10.60 4.90
CA TRP A 187 0.66 10.62 3.56
C TRP A 187 -0.12 9.64 2.65
N PRO A 188 -0.50 10.02 1.42
CA PRO A 188 -1.36 9.19 0.58
C PRO A 188 -0.80 7.77 0.40
N HIS A 189 -1.61 6.76 0.77
CA HIS A 189 -1.27 5.33 0.73
C HIS A 189 -0.12 4.90 1.68
N CYS A 190 0.04 5.59 2.82
CA CYS A 190 1.03 5.21 3.84
C CYS A 190 0.37 4.56 5.07
N ASP A 191 0.29 3.24 5.07
CA ASP A 191 -0.32 2.44 6.15
C ASP A 191 0.58 2.28 7.39
N VAL A 192 1.63 3.11 7.54
CA VAL A 192 2.42 3.15 8.78
C VAL A 192 1.52 3.65 9.91
N PRO A 193 1.36 2.90 11.02
CA PRO A 193 0.34 3.23 12.01
C PRO A 193 0.62 4.53 12.75
N ALA A 194 -0.41 5.24 13.21
CA ALA A 194 -0.27 6.56 13.82
C ALA A 194 0.53 6.51 15.13
N TRP A 195 0.47 5.42 15.89
CA TRP A 195 1.33 5.18 17.06
C TRP A 195 2.81 4.99 16.72
N ASN A 196 3.13 4.74 15.45
CA ASN A 196 4.48 4.65 14.91
C ASN A 196 4.94 5.91 14.15
N CYS A 197 4.13 6.98 14.19
CA CYS A 197 4.39 8.26 13.55
C CYS A 197 4.84 9.35 14.53
N ASP A 198 5.54 10.35 14.00
CA ASP A 198 5.75 11.63 14.68
C ASP A 198 4.45 12.46 14.54
N LEU A 199 4.07 13.18 15.60
CA LEU A 199 3.10 14.27 15.46
C LEU A 199 3.88 15.55 15.14
N ASP A 200 3.50 16.24 14.08
CA ASP A 200 4.23 17.39 13.56
C ASP A 200 3.28 18.53 13.17
N HIS A 201 3.69 19.77 13.41
CA HIS A 201 2.85 20.96 13.25
C HIS A 201 2.69 21.35 11.78
N ASN A 202 1.46 21.62 11.34
CA ASN A 202 1.15 21.95 9.94
C ASN A 202 1.54 23.40 9.59
N ASP A 203 1.13 24.36 10.41
CA ASP A 203 1.81 25.65 10.58
C ASP A 203 2.94 25.47 11.61
N PRO A 204 4.23 25.73 11.28
CA PRO A 204 5.36 25.43 12.15
C PRO A 204 5.33 26.10 13.54
N PHE A 205 5.62 25.31 14.57
CA PHE A 205 5.79 25.82 15.93
C PHE A 205 7.03 26.71 16.06
N ASN A 206 6.90 27.86 16.70
CA ASN A 206 8.01 28.80 16.92
C ASN A 206 8.63 28.60 18.30
N HIS A 207 9.82 28.00 18.35
CA HIS A 207 10.53 27.69 19.60
C HIS A 207 11.02 28.92 20.39
N THR A 208 11.27 30.07 19.76
CA THR A 208 11.73 31.28 20.45
C THR A 208 10.60 32.21 20.84
N ASN A 209 9.46 32.15 20.15
CA ASN A 209 8.24 32.86 20.49
C ASN A 209 6.99 32.04 20.13
N PRO A 210 6.54 31.12 21.01
CA PRO A 210 5.37 30.27 20.76
C PRO A 210 4.06 31.02 20.50
N ALA A 211 3.93 32.27 20.97
CA ALA A 211 2.77 33.10 20.66
C ALA A 211 2.71 33.44 19.15
N LYS A 212 3.86 33.57 18.47
CA LYS A 212 4.00 33.94 17.05
C LYS A 212 4.20 32.78 16.07
N GLY A 213 4.03 31.52 16.50
CA GLY A 213 4.06 30.35 15.60
C GLY A 213 2.79 29.53 15.69
N GLY A 214 2.72 28.46 14.88
CA GLY A 214 1.62 27.51 14.90
C GLY A 214 1.48 26.84 16.27
N LYS A 215 0.23 26.63 16.68
CA LYS A 215 -0.13 26.17 18.03
C LYS A 215 -0.10 24.65 18.13
N THR A 216 0.15 24.13 19.31
CA THR A 216 0.09 22.68 19.60
C THR A 216 -1.35 22.28 19.92
N VAL A 217 -2.17 22.17 18.88
CA VAL A 217 -3.62 21.94 18.95
C VAL A 217 -4.09 20.89 17.93
N ALA A 218 -5.26 20.31 18.18
CA ALA A 218 -5.93 19.29 17.38
C ALA A 218 -6.05 19.62 15.87
N SER A 219 -6.26 20.88 15.53
CA SER A 219 -6.39 21.37 14.15
C SER A 219 -5.05 21.63 13.44
N ASN A 220 -3.94 21.75 14.19
CA ASN A 220 -2.62 22.09 13.65
C ASN A 220 -1.60 20.95 13.76
N LEU A 221 -1.96 19.79 14.31
CA LEU A 221 -1.09 18.61 14.38
C LEU A 221 -1.60 17.51 13.43
N SER A 222 -0.65 16.77 12.85
CA SER A 222 -0.95 15.58 12.04
C SER A 222 0.15 14.53 12.17
N ALA A 223 -0.24 13.26 12.07
CA ALA A 223 0.67 12.12 12.20
C ALA A 223 1.43 11.85 10.89
N PHE A 224 2.74 11.97 10.90
CA PHE A 224 3.61 11.61 9.78
C PHE A 224 4.67 10.59 10.19
N CYS A 225 4.81 9.50 9.45
CA CYS A 225 5.88 8.54 9.71
C CYS A 225 7.25 9.21 9.45
N ARG A 226 8.32 8.73 10.11
CA ARG A 226 9.64 9.38 10.07
C ARG A 226 10.17 9.67 8.65
N ASN A 227 9.79 8.87 7.65
CA ASN A 227 10.08 9.12 6.24
C ASN A 227 9.29 10.32 5.68
N HIS A 228 7.96 10.30 5.83
CA HIS A 228 7.08 11.34 5.30
C HIS A 228 7.17 12.67 6.05
N HIS A 229 7.48 12.63 7.35
CA HIS A 229 7.85 13.81 8.14
C HIS A 229 9.10 14.52 7.55
N ARG A 230 10.14 13.76 7.17
CA ARG A 230 11.30 14.32 6.44
C ARG A 230 10.93 14.82 5.04
N LEU A 231 9.99 14.15 4.36
CA LEU A 231 9.54 14.55 3.03
C LEU A 231 8.69 15.84 3.05
N LYS A 232 7.88 16.06 4.07
CA LYS A 232 7.18 17.34 4.35
C LYS A 232 8.19 18.50 4.42
N HIS A 233 9.20 18.36 5.29
CA HIS A 233 10.25 19.38 5.49
C HIS A 233 11.25 19.51 4.34
N SER A 234 11.08 18.79 3.22
CA SER A 234 11.94 18.92 2.04
C SER A 234 11.63 20.14 1.15
N GLY A 235 10.54 20.86 1.41
CA GLY A 235 10.06 21.96 0.56
C GLY A 235 9.49 21.54 -0.80
N LYS A 236 9.43 20.23 -1.08
CA LYS A 236 8.95 19.67 -2.37
C LYS A 236 7.44 19.39 -2.42
N TRP A 237 6.73 19.62 -1.32
CA TRP A 237 5.30 19.36 -1.20
C TRP A 237 4.65 20.54 -0.48
N GLN A 238 3.48 20.95 -0.96
CA GLN A 238 2.61 21.89 -0.24
C GLN A 238 1.56 21.07 0.52
N LEU A 239 1.29 21.43 1.78
CA LEU A 239 0.31 20.77 2.63
C LEU A 239 -0.73 21.79 3.07
N ALA A 240 -2.00 21.46 2.91
CA ALA A 240 -3.13 22.25 3.42
C ALA A 240 -4.04 21.34 4.27
N PRO A 241 -4.11 21.51 5.60
CA PRO A 241 -5.07 20.77 6.43
C PRO A 241 -6.51 21.24 6.12
N ASN A 242 -7.45 20.31 6.15
CA ASN A 242 -8.88 20.56 5.94
C ASN A 242 -9.64 20.49 7.28
N PRO A 243 -10.87 21.05 7.40
CA PRO A 243 -11.66 21.00 8.64
C PRO A 243 -12.01 19.58 9.12
N ASP A 244 -12.09 18.60 8.22
CA ASP A 244 -12.24 17.17 8.54
C ASP A 244 -10.91 16.46 8.87
N ARG A 245 -9.87 17.23 9.20
CA ARG A 245 -8.51 16.80 9.55
C ARG A 245 -7.77 15.91 8.53
N SER A 246 -8.38 15.65 7.37
CA SER A 246 -7.62 15.21 6.19
C SER A 246 -6.67 16.32 5.74
N VAL A 247 -5.55 15.95 5.11
CA VAL A 247 -4.58 16.89 4.53
C VAL A 247 -4.69 16.82 3.01
N THR A 248 -4.66 17.97 2.35
CA THR A 248 -4.49 18.10 0.91
C THR A 248 -3.00 18.32 0.62
N LEU A 249 -2.35 17.36 -0.03
CA LEU A 249 -0.94 17.42 -0.41
C LEU A 249 -0.80 17.69 -1.92
N THR A 250 -0.07 18.72 -2.30
CA THR A 250 0.23 19.06 -3.69
C THR A 250 1.69 18.74 -4.01
N SER A 251 1.91 17.94 -5.05
CA SER A 251 3.25 17.57 -5.54
C SER A 251 3.93 18.71 -6.33
N GLN A 252 5.23 18.59 -6.56
CA GLN A 252 5.98 19.48 -7.48
C GLN A 252 5.42 19.52 -8.91
N THR A 253 4.66 18.51 -9.32
CA THR A 253 4.00 18.43 -10.64
C THR A 253 2.56 18.95 -10.64
N GLY A 254 2.10 19.57 -9.54
CA GLY A 254 0.75 20.09 -9.40
C GLY A 254 -0.34 19.02 -9.23
N HIS A 255 0.01 17.78 -8.88
CA HIS A 255 -0.97 16.75 -8.55
C HIS A 255 -1.38 16.89 -7.08
N CYS A 256 -2.67 17.14 -6.85
CA CYS A 256 -3.25 17.23 -5.51
C CYS A 256 -3.80 15.86 -5.06
N TYR A 257 -3.49 15.47 -3.84
CA TYR A 257 -3.97 14.25 -3.19
C TYR A 257 -4.57 14.62 -1.83
N ARG A 258 -5.81 14.21 -1.57
CA ARG A 258 -6.41 14.33 -0.23
C ARG A 258 -6.18 13.03 0.53
N THR A 259 -5.72 13.12 1.78
CA THR A 259 -5.60 11.94 2.65
C THR A 259 -6.97 11.40 3.04
N ARG A 260 -6.95 10.24 3.68
CA ARG A 260 -8.06 9.68 4.45
C ARG A 260 -7.44 9.19 5.76
N ALA A 261 -8.17 9.33 6.86
CA ALA A 261 -7.84 8.56 8.06
C ALA A 261 -7.99 7.05 7.75
N ALA A 262 -7.31 6.22 8.54
CA ALA A 262 -7.39 4.75 8.46
C ALA A 262 -7.87 4.10 9.76
N GLY A 263 -7.98 4.87 10.86
CA GLY A 263 -8.47 4.41 12.15
C GLY A 263 -9.97 4.12 12.19
N LEU A 264 -10.50 3.67 13.33
CA LEU A 264 -11.93 3.38 13.49
C LEU A 264 -12.82 4.59 13.14
N LEU A 265 -12.35 5.79 13.48
CA LEU A 265 -13.07 7.05 13.26
C LEU A 265 -13.07 7.53 11.80
N ALA A 266 -12.31 6.87 10.90
CA ALA A 266 -12.21 7.25 9.49
C ALA A 266 -13.54 7.20 8.72
N GLY A 267 -14.49 6.36 9.17
CA GLY A 267 -15.82 6.26 8.57
C GLY A 267 -16.76 7.43 8.90
N MET A 268 -16.45 8.26 9.90
CA MET A 268 -17.31 9.38 10.31
C MET A 268 -17.20 10.61 9.39
N GLN A 269 -16.17 10.65 8.55
CA GLN A 269 -15.85 11.78 7.67
C GLN A 269 -15.45 11.26 6.28
N GLU A 270 -16.34 10.52 5.60
CA GLU A 270 -16.24 10.45 4.14
C GLU A 270 -16.41 11.87 3.58
N PRO A 271 -15.42 12.43 2.84
CA PRO A 271 -15.60 13.72 2.20
C PRO A 271 -16.73 13.60 1.17
N PRO A 272 -17.62 14.60 1.05
CA PRO A 272 -18.77 14.52 0.14
C PRO A 272 -18.29 14.15 -1.27
N PRO A 273 -18.96 13.18 -1.95
CA PRO A 273 -18.48 12.66 -3.22
C PRO A 273 -18.35 13.82 -4.22
N PRO A 274 -17.20 13.98 -4.88
CA PRO A 274 -16.83 15.22 -5.54
C PRO A 274 -17.88 15.63 -6.58
N GLU A 275 -18.48 16.80 -6.38
CA GLU A 275 -19.44 17.37 -7.33
C GLU A 275 -18.77 17.53 -8.70
N GLY A 276 -19.47 17.12 -9.76
CA GLY A 276 -18.89 17.01 -11.10
C GLY A 276 -18.10 15.72 -11.36
N GLY A 277 -17.99 14.79 -10.40
CA GLY A 277 -17.48 13.44 -10.58
C GLY A 277 -18.32 12.62 -11.56
N THR A 278 -18.07 12.79 -12.88
CA THR A 278 -18.87 12.16 -13.94
C THR A 278 -18.95 10.65 -13.72
N ARG A 279 -20.18 10.11 -13.60
CA ARG A 279 -20.42 8.70 -13.25
C ARG A 279 -19.48 7.78 -14.02
N ARG A 280 -18.64 7.05 -13.29
CA ARG A 280 -17.59 6.20 -13.87
C ARG A 280 -18.24 5.17 -14.80
N ARG A 281 -18.12 5.39 -16.11
CA ARG A 281 -18.84 4.63 -17.15
C ARG A 281 -18.81 3.14 -16.85
N THR A 282 -19.99 2.53 -16.88
CA THR A 282 -20.17 1.10 -16.67
C THR A 282 -19.38 0.29 -17.71
N ARG A 283 -19.15 -0.99 -17.42
CA ARG A 283 -18.46 -1.92 -18.34
C ARG A 283 -19.18 -1.99 -19.71
N LEU A 284 -20.50 -1.80 -19.73
CA LEU A 284 -21.33 -1.72 -20.93
C LEU A 284 -21.13 -0.40 -21.70
N GLU A 285 -21.15 0.75 -21.04
CA GLU A 285 -20.94 2.05 -21.68
C GLU A 285 -19.53 2.20 -22.26
N ASN A 286 -18.52 1.65 -21.59
CA ASN A 286 -17.16 1.59 -22.11
C ASN A 286 -17.04 0.67 -23.32
N LYS A 287 -17.70 -0.51 -23.31
CA LYS A 287 -17.82 -1.39 -24.49
C LYS A 287 -18.50 -0.67 -25.66
N ALA A 288 -19.60 0.05 -25.42
CA ALA A 288 -20.29 0.85 -26.42
C ALA A 288 -19.45 2.02 -26.95
N ALA A 289 -18.71 2.72 -26.08
CA ALA A 289 -17.79 3.79 -26.47
C ALA A 289 -16.66 3.27 -27.37
N ARG A 290 -16.07 2.11 -27.03
CA ARG A 290 -15.02 1.46 -27.85
C ARG A 290 -15.57 1.10 -29.23
N ILE A 291 -16.74 0.45 -29.30
CA ILE A 291 -17.41 0.09 -30.56
C ILE A 291 -17.72 1.34 -31.41
N ARG A 292 -18.18 2.45 -30.81
CA ARG A 292 -18.41 3.72 -31.53
C ARG A 292 -17.10 4.30 -32.08
N SER A 293 -16.00 4.25 -31.32
CA SER A 293 -14.68 4.72 -31.78
C SER A 293 -14.13 3.86 -32.92
N GLU A 294 -14.18 2.53 -32.79
CA GLU A 294 -13.78 1.57 -33.84
C GLU A 294 -14.59 1.79 -35.14
N ARG A 295 -15.92 1.96 -35.03
CA ARG A 295 -16.79 2.28 -36.18
C ARG A 295 -16.44 3.62 -36.82
N LYS A 296 -16.16 4.68 -36.03
CA LYS A 296 -15.70 5.99 -36.55
C LYS A 296 -14.38 5.84 -37.31
N HIS A 297 -13.38 5.16 -36.74
CA HIS A 297 -12.08 4.94 -37.39
C HIS A 297 -12.20 4.12 -38.69
N ARG A 298 -13.00 3.05 -38.70
CA ARG A 298 -13.29 2.27 -39.92
C ARG A 298 -13.97 3.13 -40.98
N ARG A 299 -14.97 3.96 -40.63
CA ARG A 299 -15.64 4.88 -41.57
C ARG A 299 -14.66 5.87 -42.21
N VAL A 300 -13.75 6.45 -41.41
CA VAL A 300 -12.69 7.34 -41.92
C VAL A 300 -11.74 6.58 -42.85
N LYS A 301 -11.24 5.39 -42.49
CA LYS A 301 -10.40 4.58 -43.39
C LYS A 301 -11.08 4.27 -44.73
N ILE A 302 -12.38 3.95 -44.72
CA ILE A 302 -13.15 3.71 -45.95
C ILE A 302 -13.29 4.99 -46.80
N GLN A 303 -13.57 6.14 -46.18
CA GLN A 303 -13.65 7.43 -46.90
C GLN A 303 -12.29 7.84 -47.50
N THR A 304 -11.19 7.68 -46.75
CA THR A 304 -9.83 7.95 -47.23
C THR A 304 -9.44 6.99 -48.36
N GLY A 305 -9.78 5.69 -48.25
CA GLY A 305 -9.56 4.71 -49.31
C GLY A 305 -10.34 5.02 -50.59
N ARG A 306 -11.63 5.38 -50.48
CA ARG A 306 -12.45 5.84 -51.61
C ARG A 306 -11.88 7.11 -52.25
N ARG A 307 -11.42 8.08 -51.45
CA ARG A 307 -10.76 9.31 -51.97
C ARG A 307 -9.46 8.98 -52.71
N ARG A 308 -8.62 8.08 -52.17
CA ARG A 308 -7.39 7.61 -52.85
C ARG A 308 -7.70 6.93 -54.18
N MET A 309 -8.66 5.99 -54.22
CA MET A 309 -9.05 5.33 -55.47
C MET A 309 -9.64 6.30 -56.50
N ARG A 310 -10.48 7.26 -56.08
CA ARG A 310 -11.02 8.28 -56.99
C ARG A 310 -9.92 9.16 -57.58
N ASN A 311 -8.96 9.60 -56.76
CA ASN A 311 -7.82 10.38 -57.23
C ASN A 311 -6.91 9.57 -58.16
N ALA A 312 -6.68 8.27 -57.88
CA ALA A 312 -5.88 7.40 -58.74
C ALA A 312 -6.54 7.12 -60.11
N ASN A 313 -7.86 6.97 -60.16
CA ASN A 313 -8.59 6.84 -61.43
C ASN A 313 -8.61 8.15 -62.23
N ALA A 314 -8.69 9.31 -61.56
CA ALA A 314 -8.57 10.62 -62.21
C ALA A 314 -7.15 10.94 -62.72
N ALA A 315 -6.14 10.20 -62.28
CA ALA A 315 -4.74 10.34 -62.69
C ALA A 315 -4.32 9.36 -63.81
N LYS A 316 -5.24 8.57 -64.37
CA LYS A 316 -4.98 7.76 -65.57
C LYS A 316 -5.14 8.63 -66.82
N PRO A 317 -4.12 8.76 -67.69
CA PRO A 317 -4.29 9.44 -68.97
C PRO A 317 -5.26 8.67 -69.87
N SER A 318 -6.06 9.39 -70.65
CA SER A 318 -6.92 8.81 -71.69
C SER A 318 -6.06 8.18 -72.79
N ARG A 319 -6.34 6.93 -73.15
CA ARG A 319 -5.84 6.36 -74.41
C ARG A 319 -6.53 7.07 -75.57
N SER A 320 -5.78 7.81 -76.37
CA SER A 320 -6.24 8.33 -77.66
C SER A 320 -6.56 7.18 -78.63
N PRO A 321 -7.57 7.33 -79.50
CA PRO A 321 -7.78 6.38 -80.60
C PRO A 321 -6.66 6.52 -81.63
N HIS A 322 -6.25 5.40 -82.23
CA HIS A 322 -5.34 5.39 -83.38
C HIS A 322 -6.17 5.54 -84.68
N PRO A 323 -5.71 6.34 -85.66
CA PRO A 323 -6.29 6.37 -87.00
C PRO A 323 -5.74 5.22 -87.87
N ASP A 324 -6.52 4.81 -88.87
CA ASP A 324 -6.16 3.76 -89.83
C ASP A 324 -5.15 4.22 -90.89
N SER A 325 -4.23 3.34 -91.33
CA SER A 325 -3.90 3.13 -92.75
C SER A 325 -2.89 1.98 -93.01
N MET A 326 -3.24 1.14 -93.98
CA MET A 326 -2.39 0.41 -94.94
C MET A 326 -1.38 -0.67 -94.46
N CYS A 327 -1.61 -1.91 -94.94
CA CYS A 327 -0.61 -2.98 -95.08
C CYS A 327 0.25 -2.78 -96.36
N PRO A 328 1.36 -3.52 -96.56
CA PRO A 328 1.34 -4.90 -97.10
C PRO A 328 1.75 -5.97 -96.05
N GLU A 329 1.29 -7.23 -96.09
CA GLU A 329 1.70 -8.32 -97.02
C GLU A 329 3.20 -8.67 -96.86
N SER A 330 3.66 -9.84 -96.39
CA SER A 330 3.05 -11.17 -96.09
C SER A 330 3.79 -11.83 -94.88
N ALA A 331 3.68 -13.11 -94.46
CA ALA A 331 3.08 -14.34 -95.02
C ALA A 331 2.77 -15.44 -93.95
N HIS A 332 2.16 -16.54 -94.43
CA HIS A 332 2.15 -17.95 -93.97
C HIS A 332 2.14 -18.37 -92.47
N LEU A 333 0.98 -18.96 -92.09
CA LEU A 333 0.79 -20.31 -91.53
C LEU A 333 1.53 -20.77 -90.25
N ALA A 334 0.75 -20.99 -89.16
CA ALA A 334 0.48 -22.34 -88.62
C ALA A 334 -0.58 -22.33 -87.50
N ASN A 335 -1.32 -23.44 -87.32
CA ASN A 335 -2.30 -23.64 -86.23
C ASN A 335 -1.79 -24.71 -85.24
N THR A 336 -2.06 -24.52 -83.95
CA THR A 336 -2.42 -25.53 -82.91
C THR A 336 -2.47 -24.80 -81.55
N SER A 337 -3.49 -24.77 -80.68
CA SER A 337 -4.63 -25.63 -80.30
C SER A 337 -4.42 -26.37 -78.95
N THR A 338 -5.05 -25.88 -77.88
CA THR A 338 -5.37 -26.61 -76.62
C THR A 338 -4.17 -27.13 -75.79
N THR A 339 -4.27 -27.47 -74.50
CA THR A 339 -5.38 -27.62 -73.53
C THR A 339 -5.14 -26.81 -72.24
N ALA A 340 -6.12 -26.82 -71.33
CA ALA A 340 -5.98 -26.33 -69.95
C ALA A 340 -6.23 -27.47 -68.94
N THR A 341 -5.63 -27.38 -67.74
CA THR A 341 -6.05 -28.17 -66.57
C THR A 341 -5.98 -27.33 -65.30
N THR A 342 -7.02 -27.44 -64.46
CA THR A 342 -7.15 -26.83 -63.13
C THR A 342 -6.47 -27.66 -62.03
N HIS A 343 -6.20 -27.08 -60.86
CA HIS A 343 -7.01 -27.34 -59.66
C HIS A 343 -6.64 -26.46 -58.45
N HIS A 344 -7.43 -26.58 -57.38
CA HIS A 344 -7.63 -25.56 -56.36
C HIS A 344 -7.44 -26.14 -54.95
N ARG A 345 -6.58 -25.48 -54.15
CA ARG A 345 -6.78 -25.11 -52.73
C ARG A 345 -7.50 -26.10 -51.79
N SER A 346 -6.83 -26.46 -50.70
CA SER A 346 -7.47 -26.78 -49.42
C SER A 346 -6.71 -26.15 -48.24
N GLU A 347 -7.39 -26.02 -47.10
CA GLU A 347 -6.88 -25.48 -45.82
C GLU A 347 -7.01 -26.59 -44.75
N GLN A 348 -6.19 -26.59 -43.69
CA GLN A 348 -6.68 -26.82 -42.31
C GLN A 348 -5.63 -26.60 -41.19
N THR A 349 -6.13 -26.61 -39.96
CA THR A 349 -5.46 -26.25 -38.68
C THR A 349 -5.11 -27.47 -37.83
N HIS A 350 -4.16 -27.37 -36.88
CA HIS A 350 -4.01 -28.37 -35.80
C HIS A 350 -3.72 -27.77 -34.40
N ARG A 351 -3.75 -28.62 -33.36
CA ARG A 351 -3.97 -28.25 -31.94
C ARG A 351 -3.36 -29.29 -30.96
N SER A 352 -3.06 -28.87 -29.72
CA SER A 352 -2.65 -29.71 -28.54
C SER A 352 -1.19 -30.26 -28.57
N ARG A 353 -0.57 -30.81 -27.50
CA ARG A 353 -1.09 -31.39 -26.23
C ARG A 353 -0.03 -31.44 -25.10
N ASP A 354 -0.45 -31.86 -23.90
CA ASP A 354 0.29 -31.89 -22.62
C ASP A 354 1.10 -33.20 -22.37
N ARG A 355 2.07 -33.16 -21.44
CA ARG A 355 2.40 -34.30 -20.54
C ARG A 355 3.24 -33.89 -19.32
N THR A 356 3.57 -34.86 -18.45
CA THR A 356 3.82 -34.68 -17.01
C THR A 356 4.75 -35.75 -16.41
N CYS A 357 5.06 -35.60 -15.11
CA CYS A 357 5.64 -36.59 -14.17
C CYS A 357 7.16 -36.60 -13.96
N ALA A 358 7.55 -37.21 -12.82
CA ALA A 358 8.85 -37.12 -12.15
C ALA A 358 9.53 -38.50 -12.06
N ASP A 359 10.77 -38.52 -11.56
CA ASP A 359 11.46 -39.72 -11.05
C ASP A 359 12.43 -39.34 -9.91
N ALA A 360 12.85 -40.33 -9.11
CA ALA A 360 13.81 -40.19 -7.99
C ALA A 360 14.56 -41.52 -7.77
N TYR A 361 15.81 -41.51 -7.30
CA TYR A 361 16.55 -42.62 -6.63
C TYR A 361 17.95 -42.15 -6.13
N PRO A 362 18.78 -42.93 -5.37
CA PRO A 362 19.15 -42.43 -4.03
C PRO A 362 20.66 -42.46 -3.63
N PHE A 363 20.91 -41.98 -2.40
CA PHE A 363 21.95 -42.39 -1.42
C PHE A 363 23.40 -42.67 -1.85
N VAL A 364 24.33 -41.84 -1.36
CA VAL A 364 25.74 -42.22 -1.09
C VAL A 364 26.14 -41.68 0.29
N SER A 365 27.02 -42.38 1.00
CA SER A 365 27.30 -42.21 2.43
C SER A 365 28.56 -41.39 2.75
N GLY A 366 28.50 -40.61 3.82
CA GLY A 366 29.63 -40.43 4.76
C GLY A 366 30.37 -39.10 4.70
N THR A 367 30.32 -38.34 5.80
CA THR A 367 31.36 -37.37 6.20
C THR A 367 31.20 -37.05 7.69
N ASN A 368 32.29 -36.76 8.40
CA ASN A 368 32.25 -36.49 9.84
C ASN A 368 31.48 -35.20 10.14
N HIS A 369 30.74 -35.17 11.26
CA HIS A 369 29.98 -33.99 11.71
C HIS A 369 30.43 -33.55 13.10
N HIS A 370 31.16 -32.43 13.17
CA HIS A 370 31.40 -31.74 14.44
C HIS A 370 30.16 -30.93 14.83
N ALA A 371 29.34 -31.47 15.72
CA ALA A 371 28.10 -30.84 16.16
C ALA A 371 28.36 -29.69 17.16
N ALA A 372 28.49 -28.47 16.66
CA ALA A 372 28.48 -27.27 17.50
C ALA A 372 27.06 -27.00 18.04
N ARG A 373 26.84 -27.23 19.34
CA ARG A 373 25.62 -26.77 20.04
C ARG A 373 25.84 -25.35 20.59
N THR A 374 25.23 -24.37 19.96
CA THR A 374 24.86 -23.13 20.67
C THR A 374 23.71 -23.41 21.63
N ARG A 375 23.60 -22.61 22.71
CA ARG A 375 22.50 -22.67 23.68
C ARG A 375 21.37 -21.73 23.28
#